data_AF-A0AAP0HCU9-F1
#
_entry.id   AF-A0AAP0HCU9-F1
#
_cell.length_a   1.000
_cell.length_b   1.000
_cell.length_c   1.000
_cell.angle_alpha   90.00
_cell.angle_beta   90.00
_cell.angle_gamma   90.00
#
_symmetry.space_group_name_H-M   'P 1'
#
loop_
_entity.id
_entity.type
_entity.pdbx_description
1 polymer ?
#
loop_
_entity_poly.entity_id
_entity_poly.type
_entity_poly.pdbx_seq_one_letter_code
_entity_poly.pdbx_strand_id
1 'polypeptide(L)' 'MVEDWISQANTRQRKGRADRVKPGFCFCLYTQHRYKNLMRPYQVPEMLRMPLEELCLQIKSLSLRYIRPFLMRVSFCT' A
#
# COMPACT_ATOMS: atom_id res chain seq x y z
N MET A 1 11.83 -9.71 -8.79
CA MET A 1 11.19 -8.41 -8.51
C MET A 1 10.38 -8.07 -9.75
N VAL A 2 9.05 -8.00 -9.65
CA VAL A 2 8.19 -7.71 -10.82
C VAL A 2 8.00 -6.20 -10.90
N GLU A 3 8.29 -5.62 -12.06
CA GLU A 3 8.05 -4.20 -12.30
C GLU A 3 6.55 -3.95 -12.50
N ASP A 4 5.99 -3.01 -11.73
CA ASP A 4 4.59 -2.61 -11.83
C ASP A 4 4.45 -1.10 -11.66
N TRP A 5 3.36 -0.55 -12.18
CA TRP A 5 3.06 0.87 -12.09
C TRP A 5 2.64 1.27 -10.69
N ILE A 6 3.03 2.47 -10.27
CA ILE A 6 2.61 3.02 -8.98
C ILE A 6 1.12 3.33 -8.95
N SER A 7 0.50 3.24 -7.76
CA SER A 7 -0.88 3.66 -7.54
C SER A 7 -1.01 5.19 -7.49
N GLN A 8 -2.24 5.68 -7.65
CA GLN A 8 -2.54 7.10 -7.52
C GLN A 8 -2.22 7.63 -6.11
N ALA A 9 -2.47 6.82 -5.06
CA ALA A 9 -2.10 7.15 -3.69
C ALA A 9 -0.59 7.37 -3.53
N ASN A 10 0.23 6.50 -4.12
CA ASN A 10 1.69 6.60 -4.06
C ASN A 10 2.20 7.86 -4.76
N THR A 11 1.64 8.17 -5.93
CA THR A 11 1.91 9.43 -6.63
C THR A 11 1.63 10.64 -5.75
N ARG A 12 0.45 10.68 -5.09
CA ARG A 12 0.08 11.79 -4.21
C ARG A 12 1.03 11.91 -3.02
N GLN A 13 1.42 10.78 -2.41
CA GLN A 13 2.40 10.79 -1.33
C GLN A 13 3.76 11.32 -1.78
N ARG A 14 4.23 10.96 -2.98
CA ARG A 14 5.49 11.46 -3.54
C ARG A 14 5.44 12.96 -3.83
N LYS A 15 4.34 13.45 -4.40
CA LYS A 15 4.11 14.89 -4.59
C LYS A 15 4.19 15.66 -3.27
N GLY A 16 3.56 15.14 -2.22
CA GLY A 16 3.57 15.76 -0.89
C GLY A 16 4.94 15.83 -0.19
N ARG A 17 6.00 15.21 -0.75
CA ARG A 17 7.36 15.35 -0.22
C ARG A 17 8.02 16.67 -0.62
N ALA A 18 7.64 17.26 -1.75
CA ALA A 18 8.26 18.47 -2.27
C ALA A 18 7.73 19.75 -1.58
N ASP A 19 6.49 19.73 -1.08
CA ASP A 19 5.78 20.92 -0.58
C ASP A 19 5.86 21.13 0.94
N ARG A 20 6.90 20.62 1.62
CA ARG A 20 6.96 20.64 3.10
C ARG A 20 7.36 21.98 3.71
N VAL A 21 8.35 22.63 3.12
CA VAL A 21 8.98 23.84 3.69
C VAL A 21 8.71 25.06 2.81
N LYS A 22 8.65 24.85 1.50
CA LYS A 22 8.37 25.85 0.46
C LYS A 22 7.61 25.18 -0.68
N PRO A 23 6.89 25.94 -1.52
CA PRO A 23 6.31 25.40 -2.75
C PRO A 23 7.39 24.70 -3.57
N GLY A 24 7.17 23.41 -3.85
CA GLY A 24 8.08 22.56 -4.60
C GLY A 24 7.48 22.14 -5.94
N PHE A 25 8.31 21.50 -6.76
CA PHE A 25 7.88 20.92 -8.03
C PHE A 25 7.98 19.40 -7.98
N CYS A 26 7.01 18.71 -8.57
CA CYS A 26 7.01 17.27 -8.72
C CYS A 26 6.79 16.91 -10.18
N PHE A 27 7.81 16.35 -10.83
CA PHE A 27 7.74 15.90 -12.21
C PHE A 27 7.26 14.44 -12.25
N CYS A 28 6.18 14.21 -12.97
CA CYS A 28 5.53 12.90 -13.09
C CYS A 28 5.73 12.35 -14.50
N LEU A 29 6.52 11.27 -14.63
CA LEU A 29 6.88 10.66 -15.92
C LEU A 29 5.80 9.67 -16.41
N TYR A 30 4.57 10.13 -16.57
CA TYR A 30 3.47 9.35 -17.12
C TYR A 30 2.39 10.28 -17.71
N THR A 31 1.57 9.76 -18.62
CA THR A 31 0.49 10.55 -19.23
C THR A 31 -0.68 10.74 -18.27
N GLN A 32 -1.43 11.83 -18.44
CA GLN A 32 -2.63 12.08 -17.64
C GLN A 32 -3.69 10.99 -17.83
N HIS A 33 -3.79 10.41 -19.04
CA HIS A 33 -4.65 9.27 -19.32
C HIS A 33 -4.28 8.06 -18.46
N ARG A 34 -2.98 7.76 -18.33
CA ARG A 34 -2.50 6.65 -17.49
C ARG A 34 -2.87 6.86 -16.02
N TYR A 35 -2.68 8.07 -15.51
CA TYR A 35 -3.03 8.39 -14.12
C TYR A 35 -4.52 8.22 -13.83
N LYS A 36 -5.39 8.67 -14.74
CA LYS A 36 -6.85 8.67 -14.51
C LYS A 36 -7.49 7.30 -14.76
N ASN A 37 -7.06 6.60 -15.82
CA ASN A 37 -7.79 5.44 -16.33
C ASN A 37 -7.08 4.09 -16.10
N LEU A 38 -5.75 4.08 -15.97
CA LEU A 38 -4.97 2.84 -15.94
C LEU A 38 -4.35 2.57 -14.56
N MET A 39 -4.01 3.62 -13.80
CA MET A 39 -3.45 3.49 -12.46
C MET A 39 -4.52 3.18 -11.42
N ARG A 40 -4.26 2.15 -10.59
CA ARG A 40 -5.12 1.81 -9.45
C ARG A 40 -5.12 2.93 -8.42
N PRO A 41 -6.24 3.18 -7.72
CA PRO A 41 -6.29 4.21 -6.68
C PRO A 41 -5.34 3.89 -5.52
N TYR A 42 -5.29 2.62 -5.09
CA TYR A 42 -4.43 2.11 -4.03
C TYR A 42 -3.64 0.88 -4.52
N GLN A 43 -2.49 0.61 -3.90
CA GLN A 43 -1.77 -0.64 -4.14
C GLN A 43 -2.49 -1.79 -3.44
N VAL A 44 -2.32 -3.00 -3.97
CA VAL A 44 -2.84 -4.21 -3.32
C VAL A 44 -2.19 -4.35 -1.94
N PRO A 45 -2.98 -4.53 -0.87
CA PRO A 45 -2.45 -4.70 0.49
C PRO A 45 -1.40 -5.81 0.56
N GLU A 46 -0.34 -5.56 1.30
CA GLU A 46 0.80 -6.47 1.43
C GLU A 46 0.40 -7.85 1.99
N MET A 47 -0.58 -7.89 2.90
CA MET A 47 -1.15 -9.13 3.45
C MET A 47 -1.73 -10.07 2.39
N LEU A 48 -2.13 -9.55 1.23
CA LEU A 48 -2.63 -10.38 0.12
C LEU A 48 -1.53 -10.78 -0.85
N ARG A 49 -0.31 -10.24 -0.70
CA ARG A 49 0.82 -10.48 -1.61
C ARG A 49 1.94 -11.30 -0.99
N MET A 50 2.01 -11.38 0.34
CA MET A 50 3.09 -12.03 1.07
C MET A 50 2.57 -13.23 1.87
N PRO A 51 3.42 -14.27 2.05
CA PRO A 51 3.09 -15.38 2.92
C PRO A 51 2.91 -14.87 4.36
N LEU A 52 1.88 -15.36 5.05
CA LEU A 52 1.49 -14.89 6.38
C LEU A 52 2.22 -15.61 7.52
N GLU A 53 3.27 -16.39 7.21
CA GLU A 53 4.02 -17.19 8.20
C GLU A 53 4.61 -16.31 9.31
N GLU A 54 5.29 -15.23 8.95
CA GLU A 54 5.87 -14.28 9.90
C GLU A 54 4.78 -13.59 10.74
N LEU A 55 3.69 -13.17 10.10
CA LEU A 55 2.54 -12.58 10.78
C LEU A 55 1.92 -13.56 11.79
N CYS A 56 1.80 -14.84 11.44
CA CYS A 56 1.29 -15.88 12.32
C CYS A 56 2.20 -16.10 13.55
N LEU A 57 3.53 -16.04 13.36
CA LEU A 57 4.50 -16.12 14.46
C LEU A 57 4.40 -14.91 15.39
N GLN A 58 4.29 -13.70 14.83
CA GLN A 58 4.10 -12.47 15.60
C GLN A 58 2.82 -12.52 16.45
N ILE A 59 1.70 -12.96 15.87
CA ILE A 59 0.41 -13.10 16.58
C ILE A 59 0.54 -14.08 17.76
N LYS A 60 1.26 -15.20 17.56
CA LYS A 60 1.54 -16.16 18.65
C LYS A 60 2.42 -15.55 19.74
N SER A 61 3.46 -14.81 19.38
CA SER A 61 4.34 -14.12 20.35
C SER A 61 3.58 -13.09 21.18
N LEU A 62 2.60 -12.41 20.58
CA LEU A 62 1.73 -11.45 21.25
C LEU A 62 0.62 -12.12 22.10
N SER A 63 0.62 -13.45 22.22
CA SER A 63 -0.38 -14.24 22.96
C SER A 63 -1.83 -14.00 22.50
N LEU A 64 -2.02 -13.59 21.24
CA LEU A 64 -3.34 -13.46 20.63
C LEU A 64 -3.84 -14.88 20.30
N ARG A 65 -4.78 -15.38 21.11
CA ARG A 65 -5.20 -16.80 21.15
C ARG A 65 -5.62 -17.41 19.81
N TYR A 66 -6.14 -16.62 18.86
CA TYR A 66 -6.67 -17.18 17.61
C TYR A 66 -6.28 -16.35 16.38
N ILE A 67 -5.52 -16.97 15.49
CA ILE A 67 -5.04 -16.36 14.23
C ILE A 67 -6.19 -16.14 13.25
N ARG A 68 -7.08 -17.13 13.07
CA ARG A 68 -8.20 -17.05 12.10
C ARG A 68 -9.18 -15.89 12.35
N PRO A 69 -9.71 -15.69 13.58
CA PRO A 69 -10.58 -14.56 13.88
C PRO A 69 -9.89 -13.20 13.73
N PHE A 70 -8.58 -13.13 14.04
CA PHE A 70 -7.80 -11.92 13.86
C PHE A 70 -7.65 -11.56 12.37
N LEU A 71 -7.27 -12.53 11.54
CA LEU A 71 -7.15 -12.34 10.09
C LEU A 71 -8.49 -11.96 9.44
N MET A 72 -9.61 -12.56 9.88
CA MET A 72 -10.93 -12.17 9.37
C MET A 72 -11.24 -10.71 9.67
N ARG A 73 -10.98 -10.22 10.90
CA ARG A 73 -11.18 -8.80 11.24
C ARG A 73 -10.38 -7.85 10.35
N VAL A 74 -9.15 -8.22 10.04
CA VAL A 74 -8.25 -7.38 9.25
C VAL A 74 -8.65 -7.37 7.77
N SER A 75 -9.14 -8.49 7.23
CA SER A 75 -9.58 -8.58 5.84
C SER A 75 -10.83 -7.75 5.51
N PHE A 76 -11.65 -7.38 6.50
CA PHE A 76 -12.85 -6.54 6.32
C PHE A 76 -12.57 -5.03 6.45
N CYS A 77 -11.37 -4.63 6.89
CA CYS A 77 -11.01 -3.21 7.08
C CYS A 77 -10.28 -2.56 5.88
N THR A 78 -10.01 -3.33 4.82
CA THR A 78 -9.45 -2.86 3.53
C THR A 78 -10.53 -2.76 2.48
#